data_AF-A0A1S8Y2F5-F1
#
_entry.id   AF-A0A1S8Y2F5-F1
#
_cell.length_a   1.000
_cell.length_b   1.000
_cell.length_c   1.000
_cell.angle_alpha   90.00
_cell.angle_beta   90.00
_cell.angle_gamma   90.00
#
_symmetry.space_group_name_H-M   'P 1'
#
loop_
_entity.id
_entity.type
_entity.pdbx_description
1 polymer ?
#
loop_
_entity_poly.entity_id
_entity_poly.type
_entity_poly.pdbx_seq_one_letter_code
_entity_poly.pdbx_strand_id
1 'polypeptide(L)'
;MFSLDWIYYAISWILLTWHSAWDAIGVPVDAVIGTNWAWILAIVFLVVTVRVILFPVFVKQIKSQRAMQALQPKVKELQEKHKGDRETLQKEMMELYRKEKANPLMGCLPMFLQIPVFLGLFHVLRRLDPAKINKTLYGWTVEQFDSASSAKLFTAPIAGKFGSTADELARLGANGTTVKVIAGILVLVMMGTTYLTSRQMILKTGWAEDPQQKMVQRLMLYGIPLSLLVSGAIFPIGVIIYWVTNNLFTLGQQQWVLRKYPPPPTPGRTGVKSNSPVQPAKTAGLFGRKAAPAPVKQAPATPKVAGPKPGAKPVNPKKSGPAKRQG
;
A
#
# COMPACT_ATOMS: atom_id res chain seq x y z
N MET A 1 -23.40 -17.75 -14.29
CA MET A 1 -22.74 -16.45 -14.10
C MET A 1 -23.17 -15.93 -12.74
N PHE A 2 -22.31 -15.94 -11.72
CA PHE A 2 -22.68 -15.45 -10.39
C PHE A 2 -22.99 -13.95 -10.49
N SER A 3 -24.24 -13.54 -10.33
CA SER A 3 -24.57 -12.12 -10.35
C SER A 3 -24.02 -11.44 -9.08
N LEU A 4 -23.22 -10.39 -9.26
CA LEU A 4 -22.71 -9.54 -8.19
C LEU A 4 -23.78 -8.58 -7.65
N ASP A 5 -25.03 -8.68 -8.12
CA ASP A 5 -26.12 -7.77 -7.76
C ASP A 5 -26.35 -7.67 -6.26
N TRP A 6 -26.26 -8.79 -5.53
CA TRP A 6 -26.44 -8.78 -4.07
C TRP A 6 -25.39 -7.92 -3.35
N ILE A 7 -24.16 -7.84 -3.86
CA ILE A 7 -23.12 -6.95 -3.32
C ILE A 7 -23.48 -5.49 -3.60
N TYR A 8 -24.00 -5.20 -4.80
CA TYR A 8 -24.41 -3.85 -5.16
C TYR A 8 -25.57 -3.38 -4.28
N TYR A 9 -26.58 -4.22 -4.02
CA TYR A 9 -27.65 -3.93 -3.07
C TYR A 9 -27.12 -3.74 -1.64
N ALA A 10 -26.21 -4.59 -1.17
CA ALA A 10 -25.64 -4.45 0.18
C ALA A 10 -24.85 -3.14 0.33
N ILE A 11 -24.01 -2.80 -0.65
CA ILE A 11 -23.21 -1.57 -0.67
C ILE A 11 -24.10 -0.33 -0.74
N SER A 12 -25.10 -0.35 -1.63
CA SER A 12 -26.11 0.71 -1.72
C SER A 12 -26.86 0.91 -0.41
N TRP A 13 -27.32 -0.18 0.20
CA TRP A 13 -28.05 -0.12 1.47
C TRP A 13 -27.18 0.46 2.60
N ILE A 14 -25.93 0.03 2.73
CA ILE A 14 -25.00 0.59 3.74
C ILE A 14 -24.76 2.09 3.48
N LEU A 15 -24.56 2.49 2.22
CA LEU A 15 -24.30 3.88 1.88
C LEU A 15 -25.51 4.77 2.20
N LEU A 16 -26.71 4.36 1.82
CA LEU A 16 -27.96 5.09 2.11
C LEU A 16 -28.25 5.14 3.61
N THR A 17 -27.98 4.05 4.34
CA THR A 17 -28.16 3.99 5.80
C THR A 17 -27.25 4.98 6.51
N TRP A 18 -25.99 5.10 6.08
CA TRP A 18 -25.10 6.11 6.65
C TRP A 18 -25.50 7.52 6.25
N HIS A 19 -25.89 7.75 4.99
CA HIS A 19 -26.39 9.05 4.56
C HIS A 19 -27.57 9.51 5.41
N SER A 20 -28.59 8.65 5.58
CA SER A 20 -29.76 8.98 6.39
C SER A 20 -29.42 9.17 7.87
N ALA A 21 -28.43 8.43 8.40
CA ALA A 21 -27.93 8.65 9.75
C ALA A 21 -27.27 10.04 9.90
N TRP A 22 -26.50 10.49 8.90
CA TRP A 22 -25.90 11.83 8.91
C TRP A 22 -26.95 12.93 8.83
N ASP A 23 -27.96 12.76 7.98
CA ASP A 23 -29.10 13.67 7.89
C ASP A 23 -29.86 13.75 9.22
N ALA A 24 -30.10 12.61 9.87
CA ALA A 24 -30.83 12.52 11.13
C ALA A 24 -30.11 13.22 12.30
N ILE A 25 -28.78 13.26 12.30
CA ILE A 25 -28.00 13.98 13.33
C ILE A 25 -27.72 15.44 12.93
N GLY A 26 -28.30 15.92 11.84
CA GLY A 26 -28.22 17.32 11.41
C GLY A 26 -26.97 17.69 10.62
N VAL A 27 -26.28 16.73 9.97
CA VAL A 27 -25.26 17.08 8.98
C VAL A 27 -25.95 17.80 7.82
N PRO A 28 -25.48 19.00 7.43
CA PRO A 28 -26.13 19.76 6.37
C PRO A 28 -26.17 18.98 5.05
N VAL A 29 -27.35 18.95 4.42
CA VAL A 29 -27.57 18.38 3.08
C VAL A 29 -26.87 19.24 2.03
N ASP A 30 -26.93 20.55 2.23
CA ASP A 30 -26.26 21.54 1.40
C ASP A 30 -24.73 21.52 1.60
N ALA A 31 -24.03 21.97 0.56
CA ALA A 31 -22.59 21.96 0.55
C ALA A 31 -22.00 23.00 1.53
N VAL A 32 -21.32 22.54 2.58
CA VAL A 32 -20.56 23.38 3.51
C VAL A 32 -19.10 23.39 3.08
N ILE A 33 -18.54 24.58 2.79
CA ILE A 33 -17.19 24.73 2.20
C ILE A 33 -17.10 23.93 0.89
N GLY A 34 -18.18 23.97 0.08
CA GLY A 34 -18.27 23.24 -1.18
C GLY A 34 -18.30 21.71 -1.04
N THR A 35 -18.59 21.18 0.16
CA THR A 35 -18.59 19.74 0.43
C THR A 35 -19.95 19.25 0.93
N ASN A 36 -20.50 18.23 0.28
CA ASN A 36 -21.69 17.53 0.75
C ASN A 36 -21.28 16.47 1.78
N TRP A 37 -21.13 16.89 3.03
CA TRP A 37 -20.54 16.06 4.09
C TRP A 37 -21.29 14.74 4.32
N ALA A 38 -22.62 14.72 4.22
CA ALA A 38 -23.40 13.49 4.39
C ALA A 38 -22.95 12.37 3.43
N TRP A 39 -22.76 12.69 2.14
CA TRP A 39 -22.27 11.72 1.15
C TRP A 39 -20.80 11.33 1.34
N ILE A 40 -19.93 12.30 1.67
CA ILE A 40 -18.51 12.02 1.91
C ILE A 40 -18.34 11.11 3.13
N LEU A 41 -19.04 11.43 4.23
CA LEU A 41 -19.03 10.64 5.45
C LEU A 41 -19.70 9.27 5.23
N ALA A 42 -20.75 9.18 4.41
CA ALA A 42 -21.34 7.90 4.04
C ALA A 42 -20.32 6.96 3.35
N ILE A 43 -19.52 7.47 2.42
CA ILE A 43 -18.44 6.69 1.78
C ILE A 43 -17.39 6.28 2.82
N VAL A 44 -16.95 7.21 3.68
CA VAL A 44 -15.95 6.93 4.73
C VAL A 44 -16.45 5.85 5.68
N PHE A 45 -17.67 5.97 6.17
CA PHE A 45 -18.23 5.04 7.16
C PHE A 45 -18.65 3.71 6.56
N LEU A 46 -19.00 3.65 5.27
CA LEU A 46 -19.11 2.38 4.57
C LEU A 46 -17.82 1.58 4.66
N VAL A 47 -16.65 2.21 4.44
CA VAL A 47 -15.35 1.55 4.58
C VAL A 47 -15.15 1.07 6.01
N VAL A 48 -15.42 1.94 6.99
CA VAL A 48 -15.26 1.61 8.41
C VAL A 48 -16.16 0.43 8.79
N THR A 49 -17.44 0.44 8.42
CA THR A 49 -18.40 -0.64 8.68
C THR A 49 -17.91 -1.96 8.12
N VAL A 50 -17.53 -1.99 6.83
CA VAL A 50 -17.02 -3.22 6.21
C VAL A 50 -15.76 -3.69 6.94
N ARG A 51 -14.83 -2.79 7.25
CA ARG A 51 -13.59 -3.14 7.95
C ARG A 51 -13.83 -3.66 9.36
N VAL A 52 -14.81 -3.14 10.09
CA VAL A 52 -15.22 -3.63 11.42
C VAL A 52 -15.83 -5.03 11.32
N ILE A 53 -16.72 -5.26 10.35
CA ILE A 53 -17.32 -6.59 10.10
C ILE A 53 -16.23 -7.61 9.77
N LEU A 54 -15.23 -7.22 8.97
CA LEU A 54 -14.14 -8.10 8.55
C LEU A 54 -13.01 -8.23 9.60
N PHE A 55 -13.05 -7.47 10.69
CA PHE A 55 -12.00 -7.44 11.71
C PHE A 55 -11.69 -8.82 12.33
N PRO A 56 -12.66 -9.69 12.64
CA PRO A 56 -12.37 -11.03 13.17
C PRO A 56 -11.59 -11.91 12.17
N VAL A 57 -11.92 -11.79 10.88
CA VAL A 57 -11.21 -12.48 9.80
C VAL A 57 -9.77 -11.97 9.73
N PHE A 58 -9.59 -10.65 9.84
CA PHE A 58 -8.27 -10.03 9.88
C PHE A 58 -7.42 -10.51 11.08
N VAL A 59 -8.01 -10.67 12.27
CA VAL A 59 -7.29 -11.24 13.42
C VAL A 59 -6.79 -12.66 13.14
N LYS A 60 -7.61 -13.50 12.49
CA LYS A 60 -7.19 -14.85 12.06
C LYS A 60 -6.06 -14.79 11.03
N GLN A 61 -6.10 -13.83 10.10
CA GLN A 61 -5.03 -13.62 9.11
C GLN A 61 -3.69 -13.26 9.77
N ILE A 62 -3.68 -12.36 10.76
CA ILE A 62 -2.45 -12.02 11.51
C ILE A 62 -1.85 -13.26 12.17
N LYS A 63 -2.69 -14.09 12.82
CA LYS A 63 -2.22 -15.31 13.47
C LYS A 63 -1.54 -16.24 12.46
N SER A 64 -2.12 -16.39 11.27
CA SER A 64 -1.50 -17.16 10.19
C SER A 64 -0.19 -16.53 9.69
N GLN A 65 -0.14 -15.21 9.57
CA GLN A 65 1.07 -14.50 9.14
C GLN A 65 2.22 -14.65 10.15
N ARG A 66 1.91 -14.70 11.44
CA ARG A 66 2.90 -14.95 12.51
C ARG A 66 3.43 -16.37 12.50
N ALA A 67 2.57 -17.36 12.26
CA ALA A 67 3.03 -18.74 12.07
C ALA A 67 4.03 -18.83 10.91
N MET A 68 3.77 -18.12 9.80
CA MET A 68 4.71 -18.03 8.68
C MET A 68 6.03 -17.33 9.06
N GLN A 69 5.98 -16.26 9.89
CA GLN A 69 7.20 -15.61 10.39
C GLN A 69 8.04 -16.53 11.27
N ALA A 70 7.41 -17.37 12.10
CA ALA A 70 8.11 -18.34 12.93
C ALA A 70 8.84 -19.42 12.10
N LEU A 71 8.42 -19.66 10.85
CA LEU A 71 9.07 -20.59 9.93
C LEU A 71 10.23 -19.97 9.13
N GLN A 72 10.41 -18.64 9.15
CA GLN A 72 11.52 -17.99 8.46
C GLN A 72 12.91 -18.59 8.74
N PRO A 73 13.31 -18.95 9.97
CA PRO A 73 14.62 -19.56 10.20
C PRO A 73 14.78 -20.91 9.46
N LYS A 74 13.76 -21.77 9.49
CA LYS A 74 13.77 -23.05 8.77
C LYS A 74 13.77 -22.86 7.26
N VAL A 75 13.05 -21.84 6.78
CA VAL A 75 13.07 -21.46 5.36
C VAL A 75 14.46 -20.98 4.94
N LYS A 76 15.17 -20.20 5.78
CA LYS A 76 16.55 -19.76 5.51
C LYS A 76 17.52 -20.94 5.45
N GLU A 77 17.47 -21.85 6.42
CA GLU A 77 18.29 -23.06 6.42
C GLU A 77 18.07 -23.90 5.16
N LEU A 78 16.81 -24.04 4.74
CA LEU A 78 16.46 -24.75 3.52
C LEU A 78 16.98 -24.05 2.26
N GLN A 79 16.87 -22.73 2.19
CA GLN A 79 17.45 -21.92 1.11
C GLN A 79 18.97 -22.08 1.04
N GLU A 80 19.64 -22.23 2.19
CA GLU A 80 21.09 -22.45 2.24
C GLU A 80 21.49 -23.85 1.81
N LYS A 81 20.73 -24.87 2.22
CA LYS A 81 20.96 -26.27 1.86
C LYS A 81 20.77 -26.53 0.37
N HIS A 82 19.79 -25.88 -0.26
CA HIS A 82 19.45 -26.07 -1.68
C HIS A 82 19.87 -24.88 -2.56
N LYS A 83 20.97 -24.19 -2.23
CA LYS A 83 21.50 -23.09 -3.06
C LYS A 83 21.80 -23.60 -4.49
N GLY A 84 21.10 -23.04 -5.47
CA GLY A 84 21.26 -23.36 -6.89
C GLY A 84 20.24 -24.38 -7.44
N ASP A 85 19.54 -25.10 -6.58
CA ASP A 85 18.51 -26.07 -6.96
C ASP A 85 17.11 -25.54 -6.60
N ARG A 86 16.56 -24.72 -7.51
CA ARG A 86 15.27 -24.06 -7.31
C ARG A 86 14.11 -25.04 -7.23
N GLU A 87 14.16 -26.16 -7.94
CA GLU A 87 13.05 -27.10 -8.01
C GLU A 87 12.91 -27.86 -6.70
N THR A 88 14.02 -28.40 -6.20
CA THR A 88 14.03 -29.10 -4.90
C THR A 88 13.72 -28.13 -3.76
N LEU A 89 14.24 -26.89 -3.81
CA LEU A 89 13.91 -25.86 -2.83
C LEU A 89 12.41 -25.57 -2.77
N GLN A 90 11.74 -25.42 -3.92
CA GLN A 90 10.30 -25.16 -3.94
C GLN A 90 9.49 -26.33 -3.36
N LYS A 91 9.90 -27.57 -3.69
CA LYS A 91 9.25 -28.79 -3.18
C LYS A 91 9.41 -28.94 -1.67
N GLU A 92 10.63 -28.86 -1.16
CA GLU A 92 10.90 -28.98 0.29
C GLU A 92 10.29 -27.81 1.07
N MET A 93 10.24 -26.61 0.51
CA MET A 93 9.60 -25.46 1.15
C MET A 93 8.08 -25.66 1.27
N MET A 94 7.43 -26.20 0.23
CA MET A 94 6.01 -26.58 0.29
C MET A 94 5.76 -27.71 1.30
N GLU A 95 6.63 -28.72 1.35
CA GLU A 95 6.54 -29.79 2.34
C GLU A 95 6.71 -29.26 3.77
N LEU A 96 7.64 -28.34 4.00
CA LEU A 96 7.82 -27.67 5.29
C LEU A 96 6.54 -26.94 5.71
N TYR A 97 5.94 -26.15 4.82
CA TYR A 97 4.67 -25.47 5.12
C TYR A 97 3.54 -26.45 5.43
N ARG A 98 3.46 -27.60 4.73
CA ARG A 98 2.48 -28.66 5.03
C ARG A 98 2.72 -29.33 6.38
N LYS A 99 3.98 -29.71 6.68
CA LYS A 99 4.38 -30.35 7.95
C LYS A 99 4.06 -29.45 9.14
N GLU A 100 4.35 -28.16 9.00
CA GLU A 100 4.12 -27.14 10.03
C GLU A 100 2.68 -26.58 10.03
N LYS A 101 1.81 -27.10 9.16
CA LYS A 101 0.40 -26.68 9.00
C LYS A 101 0.25 -25.16 8.78
N ALA A 102 1.23 -24.54 8.12
CA ALA A 102 1.22 -23.13 7.79
C ALA A 102 0.68 -22.92 6.37
N ASN A 103 -0.27 -21.99 6.20
CA ASN A 103 -0.89 -21.72 4.91
C ASN A 103 -0.39 -20.39 4.31
N PRO A 104 0.43 -20.41 3.23
CA PRO A 104 0.92 -19.18 2.61
C PRO A 104 -0.19 -18.34 1.98
N LEU A 105 -1.31 -18.96 1.56
CA LEU A 105 -2.43 -18.26 0.91
C LEU A 105 -3.24 -17.39 1.90
N MET A 106 -3.16 -17.66 3.20
CA MET A 106 -3.81 -16.81 4.19
C MET A 106 -3.23 -15.39 4.22
N GLY A 107 -2.01 -15.19 3.71
CA GLY A 107 -1.39 -13.88 3.57
C GLY A 107 -2.02 -12.98 2.51
N CYS A 108 -2.62 -13.55 1.45
CA CYS A 108 -3.30 -12.80 0.40
C CYS A 108 -4.83 -12.74 0.57
N LEU A 109 -5.38 -13.46 1.55
CA LEU A 109 -6.81 -13.42 1.91
C LEU A 109 -7.41 -12.00 2.10
N PRO A 110 -6.70 -11.01 2.69
CA PRO A 110 -7.25 -9.66 2.78
C PRO A 110 -7.60 -9.06 1.41
N MET A 111 -6.80 -9.37 0.38
CA MET A 111 -7.00 -8.84 -0.96
C MET A 111 -8.26 -9.44 -1.60
N PHE A 112 -8.44 -10.76 -1.50
CA PHE A 112 -9.63 -11.44 -2.02
C PHE A 112 -10.93 -10.96 -1.39
N LEU A 113 -10.90 -10.67 -0.09
CA LEU A 113 -12.08 -10.17 0.61
C LEU A 113 -12.40 -8.71 0.28
N GLN A 114 -11.37 -7.93 -0.07
CA GLN A 114 -11.51 -6.53 -0.44
C GLN A 114 -12.01 -6.34 -1.87
N ILE A 115 -11.62 -7.21 -2.81
CA ILE A 115 -11.98 -7.08 -4.24
C ILE A 115 -13.50 -6.93 -4.44
N PRO A 116 -14.38 -7.79 -3.89
CA PRO A 116 -15.82 -7.66 -4.03
C PRO A 116 -16.37 -6.33 -3.48
N VAL A 117 -15.86 -5.88 -2.34
CA VAL A 117 -16.26 -4.62 -1.71
C VAL A 117 -15.92 -3.43 -2.60
N PHE A 118 -14.69 -3.41 -3.12
CA PHE A 118 -14.23 -2.37 -4.04
C PHE A 118 -15.06 -2.36 -5.34
N LEU A 119 -15.24 -3.53 -5.97
CA LEU A 119 -16.04 -3.66 -7.19
C LEU A 119 -17.48 -3.19 -6.95
N GLY A 120 -18.05 -3.52 -5.79
CA GLY A 120 -19.37 -3.08 -5.37
C GLY A 120 -19.50 -1.56 -5.31
N LEU A 121 -18.63 -0.92 -4.54
CA LEU A 121 -18.64 0.53 -4.40
C LEU A 121 -18.31 1.24 -5.71
N PHE A 122 -17.27 0.79 -6.43
CA PHE A 122 -16.90 1.35 -7.72
C PHE A 122 -18.07 1.29 -8.71
N HIS A 123 -18.79 0.16 -8.73
CA HIS A 123 -19.95 -0.01 -9.58
C HIS A 123 -21.06 1.00 -9.25
N VAL A 124 -21.41 1.14 -7.96
CA VAL A 124 -22.45 2.07 -7.50
C VAL A 124 -22.05 3.52 -7.83
N LEU A 125 -20.84 3.95 -7.42
CA LEU A 125 -20.38 5.33 -7.62
C LEU A 125 -20.21 5.68 -9.10
N ARG A 126 -19.73 4.77 -9.95
CA ARG A 126 -19.58 5.03 -11.40
C ARG A 126 -20.92 5.14 -12.12
N ARG A 127 -22.01 4.66 -11.52
CA ARG A 127 -23.35 4.78 -12.09
C ARG A 127 -24.06 6.07 -11.71
N LEU A 128 -23.54 6.83 -10.75
CA LEU A 128 -24.04 8.15 -10.36
C LEU A 128 -23.63 9.18 -11.41
N ASP A 129 -24.47 9.34 -12.42
CA ASP A 129 -24.32 10.31 -13.50
C ASP A 129 -25.62 11.13 -13.58
N PRO A 130 -25.58 12.45 -13.33
CA PRO A 130 -26.76 13.31 -13.39
C PRO A 130 -27.51 13.26 -14.73
N ALA A 131 -26.82 12.90 -15.82
CA ALA A 131 -27.39 12.83 -17.16
C ALA A 131 -28.16 11.53 -17.44
N LYS A 132 -28.20 10.58 -16.50
CA LYS A 132 -28.93 9.32 -16.70
C LYS A 132 -30.44 9.48 -16.65
N ILE A 133 -31.10 8.80 -17.59
CA ILE A 133 -32.57 8.71 -17.65
C ILE A 133 -33.10 7.80 -16.55
N ASN A 134 -32.51 6.60 -16.37
CA ASN A 134 -32.88 5.72 -15.26
C ASN A 134 -32.03 6.04 -14.03
N LYS A 135 -32.65 6.78 -13.11
CA LYS A 135 -32.07 7.25 -11.85
C LYS A 135 -32.31 6.29 -10.68
N THR A 136 -32.91 5.12 -10.92
CA THR A 136 -33.02 4.09 -9.88
C THR A 136 -31.77 3.21 -9.92
N LEU A 137 -31.18 2.96 -8.74
CA LEU A 137 -29.92 2.23 -8.63
C LEU A 137 -29.96 1.33 -7.40
N TYR A 138 -30.15 0.01 -7.54
CA TYR A 138 -30.08 -0.93 -6.41
C TYR A 138 -30.84 -0.50 -5.14
N GLY A 139 -32.12 -0.11 -5.30
CA GLY A 139 -32.99 0.33 -4.20
C GLY A 139 -32.99 1.83 -3.90
N TRP A 140 -32.26 2.63 -4.67
CA TRP A 140 -32.25 4.09 -4.51
C TRP A 140 -33.50 4.73 -5.11
N THR A 141 -34.01 5.75 -4.42
CA THR A 141 -35.01 6.68 -4.96
C THR A 141 -34.36 7.67 -5.93
N VAL A 142 -35.19 8.33 -6.75
CA VAL A 142 -34.71 9.35 -7.70
C VAL A 142 -34.05 10.53 -6.96
N GLU A 143 -34.62 10.95 -5.83
CA GLU A 143 -34.09 12.05 -5.01
C GLU A 143 -32.71 11.71 -4.43
N GLN A 144 -32.54 10.50 -3.90
CA GLN A 144 -31.25 10.04 -3.40
C GLN A 144 -30.18 9.98 -4.50
N PHE A 145 -30.57 9.52 -5.69
CA PHE A 145 -29.67 9.46 -6.84
C PHE A 145 -29.24 10.87 -7.29
N ASP A 146 -30.18 11.81 -7.39
CA ASP A 146 -29.90 13.18 -7.80
C ASP A 146 -29.04 13.91 -6.77
N SER A 147 -29.32 13.72 -5.47
CA SER A 147 -28.49 14.23 -4.38
C SER A 147 -27.06 13.69 -4.43
N ALA A 148 -26.87 12.37 -4.60
CA ALA A 148 -25.52 11.80 -4.64
C ALA A 148 -24.74 12.11 -5.92
N SER A 149 -25.41 12.15 -7.06
CA SER A 149 -24.77 12.42 -8.35
C SER A 149 -24.26 13.86 -8.47
N SER A 150 -24.84 14.78 -7.71
CA SER A 150 -24.42 16.17 -7.60
C SER A 150 -23.44 16.44 -6.44
N ALA A 151 -23.12 15.43 -5.63
CA ALA A 151 -22.28 15.59 -4.44
C ALA A 151 -20.85 16.04 -4.76
N LYS A 152 -20.32 16.95 -3.94
CA LYS A 152 -19.00 17.57 -4.11
C LYS A 152 -18.11 17.37 -2.88
N LEU A 153 -16.81 17.33 -3.12
CA LEU A 153 -15.75 17.46 -2.13
C LEU A 153 -14.92 18.70 -2.48
N PHE A 154 -14.94 19.72 -1.63
CA PHE A 154 -14.27 21.01 -1.88
C PHE A 154 -14.56 21.57 -3.29
N THR A 155 -15.85 21.61 -3.66
CA THR A 155 -16.39 22.02 -4.97
C THR A 155 -16.11 21.08 -6.15
N ALA A 156 -15.25 20.07 -5.99
CA ALA A 156 -15.03 19.04 -7.00
C ALA A 156 -16.10 17.94 -6.92
N PRO A 157 -16.86 17.64 -7.99
CA PRO A 157 -17.84 16.55 -7.97
C PRO A 157 -17.17 15.20 -7.69
N ILE A 158 -17.79 14.37 -6.86
CA ILE A 158 -17.25 13.05 -6.52
C ILE A 158 -17.23 12.08 -7.72
N ALA A 159 -18.07 12.33 -8.73
CA ALA A 159 -18.07 11.62 -10.01
C ALA A 159 -16.93 12.07 -10.95
N GLY A 160 -16.34 13.24 -10.71
CA GLY A 160 -15.22 13.76 -11.49
C GLY A 160 -13.94 12.96 -11.27
N LYS A 161 -13.12 12.83 -12.33
CA LYS A 161 -11.82 12.14 -12.32
C LYS A 161 -10.74 13.08 -12.88
N PHE A 162 -9.47 12.81 -12.58
CA PHE A 162 -8.36 13.65 -13.06
C PHE A 162 -8.32 13.75 -14.59
N GLY A 163 -8.61 12.65 -15.29
CA GLY A 163 -8.69 12.59 -16.75
C GLY A 163 -10.04 13.01 -17.35
N SER A 164 -10.91 13.70 -16.60
CA SER A 164 -12.21 14.12 -17.15
C SER A 164 -12.05 15.13 -18.28
N THR A 165 -12.86 14.99 -19.34
CA THR A 165 -12.89 15.93 -20.46
C THR A 165 -13.61 17.22 -20.07
N ALA A 166 -13.43 18.28 -20.86
CA ALA A 166 -14.13 19.54 -20.66
C ALA A 166 -15.67 19.34 -20.68
N ASP A 167 -16.18 18.51 -21.60
CA ASP A 167 -17.60 18.22 -21.72
C ASP A 167 -18.15 17.42 -20.52
N GLU A 168 -17.40 16.43 -20.04
CA GLU A 168 -17.76 15.68 -18.82
C GLU A 168 -17.85 16.63 -17.61
N LEU A 169 -16.90 17.56 -17.48
CA LEU A 169 -16.87 18.52 -16.38
C LEU A 169 -17.95 19.59 -16.50
N ALA A 170 -18.28 20.03 -17.72
CA ALA A 170 -19.37 20.96 -17.97
C ALA A 170 -20.72 20.37 -17.53
N ARG A 171 -20.96 19.08 -17.81
CA ARG A 171 -22.16 18.35 -17.36
C ARG A 171 -22.27 18.26 -15.84
N LEU A 172 -21.14 18.20 -15.15
CA LEU A 172 -21.07 18.18 -13.69
C LEU A 172 -21.02 19.58 -13.07
N GLY A 173 -21.07 20.65 -13.87
CA GLY A 173 -20.94 22.04 -13.43
C GLY A 173 -19.61 22.30 -12.70
N ALA A 174 -18.52 21.70 -13.18
CA ALA A 174 -17.25 21.60 -12.46
C ALA A 174 -16.12 22.36 -13.14
N ASN A 175 -15.26 22.97 -12.32
CA ASN A 175 -14.02 23.56 -12.77
C ASN A 175 -12.93 22.46 -12.88
N GLY A 176 -12.38 22.25 -14.08
CA GLY A 176 -11.40 21.18 -14.32
C GLY A 176 -10.10 21.33 -13.53
N THR A 177 -9.65 22.55 -13.27
CA THR A 177 -8.47 22.80 -12.42
C THR A 177 -8.74 22.35 -10.99
N THR A 178 -9.92 22.66 -10.45
CA THR A 178 -10.32 22.25 -9.10
C THR A 178 -10.35 20.73 -8.97
N VAL A 179 -10.98 20.04 -9.92
CA VAL A 179 -11.04 18.56 -9.93
C VAL A 179 -9.65 17.95 -9.95
N LYS A 180 -8.74 18.47 -10.79
CA LYS A 180 -7.35 17.99 -10.87
C LYS A 180 -6.56 18.24 -9.59
N VAL A 181 -6.72 19.41 -8.96
CA VAL A 181 -6.06 19.74 -7.69
C VAL A 181 -6.55 18.83 -6.58
N ILE A 182 -7.86 18.68 -6.40
CA ILE A 182 -8.43 17.83 -5.36
C ILE A 182 -8.06 16.35 -5.59
N ALA A 183 -8.20 15.84 -6.82
CA ALA A 183 -7.77 14.48 -7.14
C ALA A 183 -6.26 14.30 -6.88
N GLY A 184 -5.42 15.25 -7.28
CA GLY A 184 -3.98 15.22 -7.05
C GLY A 184 -3.61 15.16 -5.57
N ILE A 185 -4.24 16.01 -4.73
CA ILE A 185 -4.04 16.00 -3.27
C ILE A 185 -4.43 14.64 -2.69
N LEU A 186 -5.61 14.11 -3.04
CA LEU A 186 -6.05 12.82 -2.54
C LEU A 186 -5.11 11.67 -2.94
N VAL A 187 -4.58 11.71 -4.16
CA VAL A 187 -3.58 10.74 -4.63
C VAL A 187 -2.29 10.85 -3.85
N LEU A 188 -1.79 12.07 -3.57
CA LEU A 188 -0.60 12.26 -2.73
C LEU A 188 -0.82 11.73 -1.31
N VAL A 189 -1.99 11.95 -0.72
CA VAL A 189 -2.37 11.37 0.59
C VAL A 189 -2.41 9.84 0.51
N MET A 190 -2.99 9.28 -0.55
CA MET A 190 -3.06 7.84 -0.77
C MET A 190 -1.66 7.22 -0.93
N MET A 191 -0.75 7.88 -1.66
CA MET A 191 0.65 7.48 -1.79
C MET A 191 1.37 7.53 -0.44
N GLY A 192 1.23 8.65 0.28
CA GLY A 192 1.87 8.84 1.58
C GLY A 192 1.42 7.80 2.60
N THR A 193 0.11 7.56 2.70
CA THR A 193 -0.44 6.55 3.63
C THR A 193 0.01 5.13 3.26
N THR A 194 0.05 4.77 1.98
CA THR A 194 0.56 3.46 1.52
C THR A 194 2.05 3.32 1.82
N TYR A 195 2.84 4.35 1.53
CA TYR A 195 4.27 4.39 1.80
C TYR A 195 4.55 4.23 3.31
N LEU A 196 3.84 4.97 4.15
CA LEU A 196 3.98 4.89 5.61
C LEU A 196 3.64 3.49 6.13
N THR A 197 2.59 2.88 5.60
CA THR A 197 2.17 1.51 5.94
C THR A 197 3.26 0.50 5.57
N SER A 198 3.79 0.56 4.34
CA SER A 198 4.89 -0.31 3.89
C SER A 198 6.18 -0.07 4.69
N ARG A 199 6.50 1.19 4.99
CA ARG A 199 7.69 1.56 5.75
C ARG A 199 7.64 1.07 7.19
N GLN A 200 6.47 1.14 7.84
CA GLN A 200 6.29 0.70 9.21
C GLN A 200 6.59 -0.80 9.38
N MET A 201 6.25 -1.61 8.37
CA MET A 201 6.61 -3.03 8.33
C MET A 201 8.11 -3.24 8.29
N ILE A 202 8.79 -2.65 7.31
CA ILE A 202 10.23 -2.84 7.08
C ILE A 202 11.04 -2.37 8.29
N LEU A 203 10.66 -1.26 8.92
CA LEU A 203 11.34 -0.75 10.11
C LEU A 203 11.28 -1.74 11.29
N LYS A 204 10.23 -2.55 11.40
CA LYS A 204 10.08 -3.54 12.47
C LYS A 204 10.65 -4.91 12.14
N THR A 205 10.57 -5.35 10.88
CA THR A 205 11.09 -6.67 10.46
C THR A 205 12.55 -6.62 9.98
N GLY A 206 13.07 -5.43 9.67
CA GLY A 206 14.33 -5.27 8.96
C GLY A 206 14.19 -5.56 7.46
N TRP A 207 15.29 -5.31 6.74
CA TRP A 207 15.41 -5.68 5.34
C TRP A 207 15.74 -7.16 5.22
N ALA A 208 15.15 -7.82 4.24
CA ALA A 208 15.51 -9.19 3.89
C ALA A 208 16.96 -9.26 3.38
N GLU A 209 17.65 -10.34 3.72
CA GLU A 209 19.04 -10.59 3.30
C GLU A 209 19.10 -11.13 1.87
N ASP A 210 18.11 -11.96 1.49
CA ASP A 210 18.07 -12.53 0.17
C ASP A 210 17.73 -11.44 -0.89
N PRO A 211 18.45 -11.42 -2.03
CA PRO A 211 18.26 -10.39 -3.05
C PRO A 211 16.82 -10.31 -3.59
N GLN A 212 16.13 -11.46 -3.69
CA GLN A 212 14.79 -11.54 -4.27
C GLN A 212 13.73 -10.91 -3.34
N GLN A 213 13.70 -11.24 -2.05
CA GLN A 213 12.79 -10.62 -1.09
C GLN A 213 13.12 -9.15 -0.87
N LYS A 214 14.40 -8.77 -0.90
CA LYS A 214 14.80 -7.35 -0.81
C LYS A 214 14.26 -6.54 -1.99
N MET A 215 14.26 -7.11 -3.20
CA MET A 215 13.61 -6.51 -4.36
C MET A 215 12.10 -6.37 -4.15
N VAL A 216 11.43 -7.41 -3.64
CA VAL A 216 9.99 -7.37 -3.33
C VAL A 216 9.68 -6.29 -2.27
N GLN A 217 10.49 -6.17 -1.22
CA GLN A 217 10.35 -5.11 -0.20
C GLN A 217 10.50 -3.71 -0.81
N ARG A 218 11.45 -3.51 -1.74
CA ARG A 218 11.62 -2.24 -2.47
C ARG A 218 10.42 -1.93 -3.37
N LEU A 219 9.91 -2.94 -4.09
CA LEU A 219 8.71 -2.81 -4.91
C LEU A 219 7.50 -2.44 -4.05
N MET A 220 7.32 -3.07 -2.90
CA MET A 220 6.24 -2.75 -1.96
C MET A 220 6.38 -1.34 -1.36
N LEU A 221 7.61 -0.91 -1.07
CA LEU A 221 7.87 0.39 -0.45
C LEU A 221 7.75 1.55 -1.43
N TYR A 222 8.22 1.40 -2.67
CA TYR A 222 8.27 2.50 -3.65
C TYR A 222 7.39 2.25 -4.87
N GLY A 223 7.41 1.03 -5.40
CA GLY A 223 6.66 0.67 -6.60
C GLY A 223 5.15 0.74 -6.41
N ILE A 224 4.61 0.12 -5.35
CA ILE A 224 3.17 0.13 -5.09
C ILE A 224 2.68 1.57 -4.87
N PRO A 225 3.25 2.40 -3.97
CA PRO A 225 2.82 3.78 -3.85
C PRO A 225 2.92 4.56 -5.17
N LEU A 226 3.98 4.39 -5.94
CA LEU A 226 4.11 5.07 -7.24
C LEU A 226 3.03 4.64 -8.24
N SER A 227 2.68 3.34 -8.27
CA SER A 227 1.64 2.82 -9.16
C SER A 227 0.26 3.45 -8.91
N LEU A 228 0.04 3.98 -7.69
CA LEU A 228 -1.22 4.63 -7.34
C LEU A 228 -1.44 5.97 -8.06
N LEU A 229 -0.39 6.60 -8.59
CA LEU A 229 -0.53 7.78 -9.47
C LEU A 229 -1.40 7.47 -10.69
N VAL A 230 -1.19 6.30 -11.31
CA VAL A 230 -1.96 5.87 -12.48
C VAL A 230 -3.42 5.61 -12.09
N SER A 231 -3.64 4.95 -10.95
CA SER A 231 -5.00 4.69 -10.46
C SER A 231 -5.77 5.99 -10.18
N GLY A 232 -5.10 6.99 -9.60
CA GLY A 232 -5.68 8.31 -9.33
C GLY A 232 -6.07 9.09 -10.57
N ALA A 233 -5.44 8.80 -11.72
CA ALA A 233 -5.79 9.42 -12.99
C ALA A 233 -7.10 8.86 -13.58
N ILE A 234 -7.38 7.59 -13.31
CA ILE A 234 -8.46 6.80 -13.95
C ILE A 234 -9.74 6.82 -13.12
N PHE A 235 -9.61 6.82 -11.79
CA PHE A 235 -10.76 6.65 -10.90
C PHE A 235 -11.44 7.98 -10.50
N PRO A 236 -12.77 7.99 -10.31
CA PRO A 236 -13.50 9.14 -9.76
C PRO A 236 -13.05 9.49 -8.33
N ILE A 237 -13.19 10.77 -7.96
CA ILE A 237 -12.86 11.28 -6.61
C ILE A 237 -13.54 10.49 -5.51
N GLY A 238 -14.81 10.08 -5.67
CA GLY A 238 -15.54 9.23 -4.73
C GLY A 238 -14.83 7.92 -4.40
N VAL A 239 -14.21 7.31 -5.42
CA VAL A 239 -13.44 6.06 -5.28
C VAL A 239 -12.08 6.31 -4.64
N ILE A 240 -11.48 7.46 -4.91
CA ILE A 240 -10.21 7.86 -4.26
C ILE A 240 -10.45 8.15 -2.77
N ILE A 241 -11.56 8.77 -2.38
CA ILE A 241 -11.96 8.96 -0.97
C ILE A 241 -12.05 7.61 -0.25
N TYR A 242 -12.71 6.63 -0.88
CA TYR A 242 -12.74 5.26 -0.38
C TYR A 242 -11.32 4.71 -0.16
N TRP A 243 -10.43 4.89 -1.14
CA TRP A 243 -9.07 4.37 -1.09
C TRP A 243 -8.24 5.01 0.02
N VAL A 244 -8.33 6.33 0.16
CA VAL A 244 -7.69 7.10 1.23
C VAL A 244 -8.18 6.60 2.60
N THR A 245 -9.49 6.47 2.77
CA THR A 245 -10.09 5.96 4.01
C THR A 245 -9.62 4.54 4.31
N ASN A 246 -9.60 3.69 3.29
CA ASN A 246 -9.15 2.32 3.40
C ASN A 246 -7.67 2.19 3.79
N ASN A 247 -6.82 3.07 3.25
CA ASN A 247 -5.41 3.13 3.59
C ASN A 247 -5.20 3.67 5.01
N LEU A 248 -5.94 4.71 5.43
CA LEU A 248 -5.89 5.24 6.79
C LEU A 248 -6.32 4.18 7.81
N PHE A 249 -7.41 3.45 7.52
CA PHE A 249 -7.84 2.33 8.34
C PHE A 249 -6.75 1.26 8.41
N THR A 250 -6.14 0.91 7.27
CA THR A 250 -5.04 -0.08 7.22
C THR A 250 -3.85 0.38 8.04
N LEU A 251 -3.45 1.66 7.94
CA LEU A 251 -2.34 2.23 8.73
C LEU A 251 -2.64 2.17 10.24
N GLY A 252 -3.85 2.59 10.65
CA GLY A 252 -4.27 2.53 12.06
C GLY A 252 -4.35 1.09 12.57
N GLN A 253 -4.96 0.20 11.79
CA GLN A 253 -5.05 -1.22 12.06
C GLN A 253 -3.64 -1.83 12.20
N GLN A 254 -2.73 -1.52 11.28
CA GLN A 254 -1.36 -1.99 11.29
C GLN A 254 -0.60 -1.50 12.53
N GLN A 255 -0.79 -0.26 12.93
CA GLN A 255 -0.23 0.27 14.17
C GLN A 255 -0.77 -0.46 15.41
N TRP A 256 -2.06 -0.78 15.45
CA TRP A 256 -2.66 -1.60 16.51
C TRP A 256 -2.09 -3.02 16.52
N VAL A 257 -1.99 -3.67 15.36
CA VAL A 257 -1.39 -5.00 15.22
C VAL A 257 0.04 -4.99 15.71
N LEU A 258 0.86 -4.06 15.25
CA LEU A 258 2.27 -4.01 15.61
C LEU A 258 2.52 -3.65 17.08
N ARG A 259 1.50 -3.19 17.81
CA ARG A 259 1.51 -2.97 19.27
C ARG A 259 1.05 -4.21 20.03
N LYS A 260 -0.11 -4.78 19.66
CA LYS A 260 -0.68 -5.96 20.33
C LYS A 260 0.08 -7.25 19.98
N TYR A 261 0.64 -7.27 18.78
CA TYR A 261 1.23 -8.41 18.13
C TYR A 261 2.59 -8.06 17.51
N PRO A 262 3.62 -7.72 18.32
CA PRO A 262 4.94 -7.39 17.80
C PRO A 262 5.54 -8.56 16.99
N PRO A 263 6.28 -8.28 15.91
CA PRO A 263 7.02 -9.31 15.19
C PRO A 263 8.19 -9.82 16.05
N PRO A 264 8.58 -11.09 15.91
CA PRO A 264 9.76 -11.61 16.58
C PRO A 264 11.01 -10.82 16.15
N PRO A 265 11.99 -10.62 17.06
CA PRO A 265 13.22 -9.90 16.72
C PRO A 265 13.97 -10.64 15.61
N THR A 266 14.38 -9.90 14.57
CA THR A 266 15.18 -10.45 13.48
C THR A 266 16.52 -10.95 14.04
N PRO A 267 16.92 -12.21 13.79
CA PRO A 267 18.26 -12.68 14.16
C PRO A 267 19.30 -11.80 13.45
N GLY A 268 20.16 -11.15 14.22
CA GLY A 268 21.11 -10.12 13.76
C GLY A 268 20.98 -8.76 14.45
N ARG A 269 19.92 -8.53 15.25
CA ARG A 269 19.80 -7.33 16.10
C ARG A 269 20.01 -7.65 17.58
N THR A 270 21.15 -8.25 17.93
CA THR A 270 21.70 -8.21 19.29
C THR A 270 22.20 -6.80 19.57
N GLY A 271 21.29 -5.87 19.86
CA GLY A 271 21.69 -4.48 20.05
C GLY A 271 20.58 -3.46 20.25
N VAL A 272 19.44 -3.83 20.83
CA VAL A 272 18.59 -2.85 21.49
C VAL A 272 18.14 -3.47 22.81
N LYS A 273 18.97 -3.29 23.84
CA LYS A 273 18.51 -3.45 25.22
C LYS A 273 17.34 -2.49 25.40
N SER A 274 16.16 -3.06 25.59
CA SER A 274 15.05 -2.39 26.27
C SER A 274 15.58 -1.92 27.62
N ASN A 275 15.83 -0.61 27.76
CA ASN A 275 15.67 0.18 28.99
C ASN A 275 16.36 1.54 28.79
N SER A 276 15.57 2.59 28.58
CA SER A 276 15.76 3.92 29.18
C SER A 276 14.59 4.84 28.79
N PRO A 277 14.12 5.72 29.72
CA PRO A 277 12.94 6.53 29.51
C PRO A 277 13.20 7.66 28.51
N VAL A 278 12.17 7.98 27.74
CA VAL A 278 12.14 9.01 26.70
C VAL A 278 12.50 10.37 27.33
N GLN A 279 13.64 10.95 26.94
CA GLN A 279 13.85 12.39 27.09
C GLN A 279 13.26 13.12 25.87
N PRO A 280 12.48 14.20 26.07
CA PRO A 280 11.86 14.93 24.99
C PRO A 280 12.92 15.69 24.19
N ALA A 281 12.94 15.47 22.87
CA ALA A 281 13.77 16.23 21.96
C ALA A 281 13.39 17.71 22.02
N LYS A 282 14.35 18.57 22.38
CA LYS A 282 14.19 20.03 22.28
C LYS A 282 14.08 20.41 20.80
N THR A 283 12.98 21.05 20.47
CA THR A 283 12.67 21.67 19.18
C THR A 283 13.70 22.76 18.88
N ALA A 284 14.52 22.60 17.84
CA ALA A 284 15.28 23.69 17.26
C ALA A 284 14.49 24.25 16.06
N GLY A 285 14.10 25.52 16.18
CA GLY A 285 13.21 26.22 15.28
C GLY A 285 13.76 26.46 13.87
N LEU A 286 12.82 26.81 12.99
CA LEU A 286 12.89 26.86 11.53
C LEU A 286 13.83 27.93 10.93
N PHE A 287 14.57 28.70 11.74
CA PHE A 287 15.48 29.75 11.24
C PHE A 287 16.70 29.90 12.16
N GLY A 288 17.78 29.19 11.84
CA GLY A 288 19.10 29.37 12.46
C GLY A 288 20.19 29.03 11.44
N ARG A 289 20.95 30.04 10.99
CA ARG A 289 21.98 29.91 9.95
C ARG A 289 23.38 29.94 10.57
N LYS A 290 24.28 29.14 9.96
CA LYS A 290 25.76 29.03 10.07
C LYS A 290 26.27 27.98 11.07
N ALA A 291 27.32 27.19 10.79
CA ALA A 291 28.42 27.38 9.83
C ALA A 291 28.85 26.05 9.15
N ALA A 292 29.44 26.16 7.95
CA ALA A 292 30.10 25.06 7.26
C ALA A 292 31.51 24.80 7.85
N PRO A 293 31.96 23.54 8.02
CA PRO A 293 33.35 23.26 8.34
C PRO A 293 34.27 23.48 7.12
N ALA A 294 35.41 24.13 7.34
CA ALA A 294 36.45 24.43 6.37
C ALA A 294 37.17 23.16 5.83
N PRO A 295 37.80 23.22 4.64
CA PRO A 295 38.43 22.07 4.01
C PRO A 295 39.77 21.71 4.64
N VAL A 296 39.99 20.42 4.90
CA VAL A 296 41.28 19.87 5.34
C VAL A 296 42.23 19.77 4.15
N LYS A 297 43.38 20.44 4.24
CA LYS A 297 44.50 20.30 3.28
C LYS A 297 45.08 18.89 3.34
N GLN A 298 45.13 18.17 2.22
CA GLN A 298 45.96 16.98 2.05
C GLN A 298 47.20 17.33 1.19
N ALA A 299 48.38 16.97 1.69
CA ALA A 299 49.67 17.08 1.00
C ALA A 299 49.86 15.92 -0.03
N PRO A 300 50.79 16.04 -1.02
CA PRO A 300 50.64 15.45 -2.35
C PRO A 300 50.93 13.94 -2.49
N ALA A 301 50.34 13.36 -3.52
CA ALA A 301 50.37 11.96 -3.91
C ALA A 301 51.70 11.46 -4.51
N THR A 302 51.98 10.16 -4.30
CA THR A 302 52.84 9.34 -5.18
C THR A 302 51.98 8.34 -5.97
N PRO A 303 52.20 8.14 -7.28
CA PRO A 303 51.29 7.41 -8.16
C PRO A 303 51.71 5.94 -8.38
N LYS A 304 50.73 5.08 -8.68
CA LYS A 304 50.75 3.86 -9.55
C LYS A 304 49.45 3.05 -9.27
N VAL A 305 48.74 2.35 -10.15
CA VAL A 305 48.60 2.14 -11.61
C VAL A 305 47.21 1.45 -11.75
N ALA A 306 46.50 1.68 -12.84
CA ALA A 306 45.16 1.16 -13.12
C ALA A 306 45.09 -0.38 -13.21
N GLY A 307 43.99 -0.96 -12.72
CA GLY A 307 43.61 -2.36 -12.96
C GLY A 307 43.11 -2.59 -14.40
N PRO A 308 43.17 -3.83 -14.93
CA PRO A 308 42.85 -4.09 -16.34
C PRO A 308 41.33 -4.13 -16.63
N LYS A 309 40.94 -3.66 -17.83
CA LYS A 309 39.58 -3.71 -18.39
C LYS A 309 39.20 -5.12 -18.92
N PRO A 310 37.90 -5.42 -19.10
CA PRO A 310 37.39 -6.76 -19.41
C PRO A 310 37.54 -7.13 -20.90
N GLY A 311 37.95 -8.37 -21.21
CA GLY A 311 37.80 -8.92 -22.58
C GLY A 311 38.87 -9.86 -23.17
N ALA A 312 39.71 -10.56 -22.40
CA ALA A 312 40.72 -11.48 -22.98
C ALA A 312 40.52 -12.95 -22.58
N LYS A 313 40.58 -13.86 -23.57
CA LYS A 313 40.47 -15.33 -23.42
C LYS A 313 41.63 -15.92 -22.60
N PRO A 314 41.41 -17.01 -21.84
CA PRO A 314 42.45 -17.61 -21.01
C PRO A 314 43.48 -18.39 -21.84
N VAL A 315 44.78 -18.15 -21.58
CA VAL A 315 45.89 -18.97 -22.08
C VAL A 315 46.45 -19.78 -20.92
N ASN A 316 46.52 -21.10 -21.09
CA ASN A 316 46.91 -22.09 -20.09
C ASN A 316 48.44 -22.19 -19.97
N PRO A 317 49.08 -22.16 -18.79
CA PRO A 317 50.52 -22.33 -18.67
C PRO A 317 50.92 -23.83 -18.70
N LYS A 318 51.86 -24.15 -19.59
CA LYS A 318 52.49 -25.47 -19.76
C LYS A 318 53.18 -25.97 -18.49
N LYS A 319 53.00 -27.26 -18.19
CA LYS A 319 53.77 -28.08 -17.24
C LYS A 319 55.25 -28.18 -17.66
N SER A 320 56.16 -27.89 -16.73
CA SER A 320 57.57 -28.31 -16.79
C SER A 320 57.74 -29.67 -16.11
N GLY A 321 58.20 -30.68 -16.86
CA GLY A 321 58.64 -31.99 -16.36
C GLY A 321 60.12 -32.25 -16.75
N PRO A 322 60.81 -33.19 -16.07
CA PRO A 322 62.20 -33.01 -15.64
C PRO A 322 63.28 -33.52 -16.60
N ALA A 323 64.52 -33.11 -16.27
CA ALA A 323 65.77 -33.33 -16.98
C ALA A 323 66.17 -34.80 -17.16
N LYS A 324 66.70 -35.11 -18.35
CA LYS A 324 67.45 -36.34 -18.67
C LYS A 324 68.82 -36.34 -17.98
N ARG A 325 69.22 -37.48 -17.42
CA ARG A 325 70.64 -37.88 -17.28
C ARG A 325 70.86 -39.17 -18.08
N GLN A 326 71.99 -39.20 -18.79
CA GLN A 326 72.47 -40.28 -19.63
C GLN A 326 72.95 -41.47 -18.80
N GLY A 327 72.78 -42.65 -19.41
CA GLY A 327 73.33 -43.97 -19.07
C GLY A 327 72.95 -44.89 -20.21
#